data_AF-A0A952E177-F1
#
_entry.id   AF-A0A952E177-F1
#
_cell.length_a   1.000
_cell.length_b   1.000
_cell.length_c   1.000
_cell.angle_alpha   90.00
_cell.angle_beta   90.00
_cell.angle_gamma   90.00
#
_symmetry.space_group_name_H-M   'P 1'
#
loop_
_entity.id
_entity.type
_entity.pdbx_description
1 polymer ?
#
loop_
_entity_poly.entity_id
_entity_poly.type
_entity_poly.pdbx_seq_one_letter_code
_entity_poly.pdbx_strand_id
1 'polypeptide(L)'
;MKKNRLLLIGLLLAGILIVGLAPSMLRLLPTRYAMRLPQPLQVMALPVDTTPLLPTVAAPGAAAGLLSDGHKPPVVTTIEPPPSPTPLPLASDASAHEAQTEIVPTNTPVPLPTATPWPVPASARLSGFTHVYQEWNNCGPATMVMALTYFGRVHSQRDTAAVMRPNPEDRNVTPKEMADFVNSLEGLRSIARVNGDLDLLKRLLANEVPVIIEIGFDPPGEYRWLGWYGHYLLPVAYDDATKQIWVYDSWLGTSEVPQTNADPNGRVLTYAELDNYWSEFNWSYIVLYEPEQETMVGELLGNALNDDVMWQTSLERAQDTAAKQPDNAFYWFNLGTSYNALGEYEKAAVAFDQARAIGLPWRMLWYQFGPYEAYYQVGRYDDMVLLADTTLKDRPYFEESFYYLGLAQAALGDPASARKNLEAAIAFNPHFTPASEALSNLFSPNG
;
A
#
# COMPACT_ATOMS: atom_id res chain seq x y z
N MET A 1 23.75 30.67 -58.39
CA MET A 1 22.37 30.19 -58.10
C MET A 1 22.30 28.76 -57.52
N LYS A 2 23.05 27.75 -58.02
CA LYS A 2 22.98 26.37 -57.48
C LYS A 2 23.43 26.22 -56.01
N LYS A 3 24.50 26.91 -55.59
CA LYS A 3 25.07 26.80 -54.23
C LYS A 3 24.10 27.29 -53.12
N ASN A 4 23.41 28.40 -53.36
CA ASN A 4 22.41 28.92 -52.43
C ASN A 4 21.14 28.05 -52.37
N ARG A 5 20.77 27.37 -53.47
CA ARG A 5 19.67 26.39 -53.46
C ARG A 5 20.01 25.13 -52.67
N LEU A 6 21.25 24.62 -52.78
CA LEU A 6 21.71 23.49 -51.96
C LEU A 6 21.79 23.86 -50.47
N LEU A 7 22.23 25.08 -50.13
CA LEU A 7 22.23 25.57 -48.75
C LEU A 7 20.81 25.70 -48.20
N LEU A 8 19.88 26.24 -48.99
CA LEU A 8 18.47 26.37 -48.60
C LEU A 8 17.80 25.01 -48.39
N ILE A 9 18.05 24.05 -49.29
CA ILE A 9 17.54 22.67 -49.17
C ILE A 9 18.16 21.98 -47.95
N GLY A 10 19.46 22.19 -47.68
CA GLY A 10 20.13 21.66 -46.50
C GLY A 10 19.57 22.20 -45.18
N LEU A 11 19.28 23.51 -45.11
CA LEU A 11 18.65 24.14 -43.94
C LEU A 11 17.20 23.68 -43.75
N LEU A 12 16.46 23.46 -44.84
CA LEU A 12 15.08 22.96 -44.79
C LEU A 12 15.03 21.51 -44.32
N LEU A 13 15.95 20.66 -44.81
CA LEU A 13 16.11 19.28 -44.36
C LEU A 13 16.56 19.21 -42.89
N ALA A 14 17.49 20.08 -42.46
CA ALA A 14 17.89 20.16 -41.06
C ALA A 14 16.74 20.64 -40.15
N GLY A 15 15.94 21.61 -40.60
CA GLY A 15 14.74 22.06 -39.89
C GLY A 15 13.68 20.97 -39.77
N ILE A 16 13.43 20.20 -40.83
CA ILE A 16 12.53 19.05 -40.81
C ILE A 16 13.07 17.95 -39.89
N LEU A 17 14.37 17.70 -39.90
CA LEU A 17 15.01 16.71 -39.02
C LEU A 17 14.90 17.12 -37.55
N ILE A 18 15.15 18.40 -37.22
CA ILE A 18 15.02 18.93 -35.87
C ILE A 18 13.57 18.88 -35.40
N VAL A 19 12.60 19.27 -36.24
CA VAL A 19 11.17 19.20 -35.91
C VAL A 19 10.70 17.74 -35.79
N GLY A 20 11.21 16.84 -36.63
CA GLY A 20 10.89 15.41 -36.60
C GLY A 20 11.49 14.67 -35.40
N LEU A 21 12.66 15.09 -34.92
CA LEU A 21 13.31 14.52 -33.73
C LEU A 21 12.85 15.18 -32.41
N ALA A 22 12.23 16.36 -32.48
CA ALA A 22 11.80 17.11 -31.29
C ALA A 22 10.91 16.29 -30.32
N PRO A 23 9.90 15.52 -30.76
CA PRO A 23 9.11 14.69 -29.84
C PRO A 23 9.96 13.64 -29.13
N SER A 24 10.86 12.96 -29.87
CA SER A 24 11.75 11.95 -29.30
C SER A 24 12.73 12.55 -28.29
N MET A 25 13.27 13.74 -28.58
CA MET A 25 14.15 14.44 -27.65
C MET A 25 13.41 14.96 -26.42
N LEU A 26 12.19 15.46 -26.59
CA LEU A 26 11.36 15.93 -25.48
C LEU A 26 10.93 14.79 -24.55
N ARG A 27 10.73 13.58 -25.07
CA ARG A 27 10.45 12.37 -24.27
C ARG A 27 11.62 11.87 -23.44
N LEU A 28 12.85 12.30 -23.75
CA LEU A 28 14.04 12.03 -22.91
C LEU A 28 14.11 12.95 -21.69
N LEU A 29 13.33 14.03 -21.64
CA LEU A 29 13.30 14.89 -20.47
C LEU A 29 12.68 14.12 -19.28
N PRO A 30 13.31 14.16 -18.09
CA PRO A 30 12.68 13.67 -16.88
C PRO A 30 11.28 14.27 -16.70
N THR A 31 10.36 13.48 -16.15
CA THR A 31 8.92 13.82 -16.18
C THR A 31 8.67 15.16 -15.48
N ARG A 32 9.41 15.43 -14.40
CA ARG A 32 9.37 16.69 -13.64
C ARG A 32 9.65 17.95 -14.47
N TYR A 33 10.47 17.84 -15.51
CA TYR A 33 10.77 18.96 -16.40
C TYR A 33 9.78 19.01 -17.57
N ALA A 34 9.42 17.86 -18.14
CA ALA A 34 8.43 17.76 -19.20
C ALA A 34 7.08 18.39 -18.79
N MET A 35 6.67 18.18 -17.55
CA MET A 35 5.43 18.75 -16.97
C MET A 35 5.45 20.26 -16.79
N ARG A 36 6.61 20.91 -16.80
CA ARG A 36 6.75 22.37 -16.69
C ARG A 36 6.83 23.05 -18.06
N LEU A 37 6.84 22.29 -19.15
CA LEU A 37 6.86 22.86 -20.50
C LEU A 37 5.52 23.56 -20.80
N PRO A 38 5.52 24.65 -21.58
CA PRO A 38 4.29 25.25 -22.08
C PRO A 38 3.65 24.35 -23.15
N GLN A 39 2.34 24.44 -23.30
CA GLN A 39 1.62 23.87 -24.44
C GLN A 39 2.11 24.52 -25.76
N PRO A 40 2.31 23.76 -26.86
CA PRO A 40 2.04 22.33 -27.03
C PRO A 40 3.24 21.41 -26.73
N LEU A 41 4.40 21.94 -26.32
CA LEU A 41 5.62 21.14 -26.07
C LEU A 41 5.41 20.10 -24.97
N GLN A 42 4.59 20.43 -23.97
CA GLN A 42 4.21 19.52 -22.90
C GLN A 42 3.56 18.22 -23.45
N VAL A 43 2.64 18.34 -24.41
CA VAL A 43 1.95 17.19 -25.03
C VAL A 43 2.90 16.37 -25.92
N MET A 44 3.93 16.99 -26.47
CA MET A 44 4.96 16.26 -27.22
C MET A 44 5.94 15.51 -26.30
N ALA A 45 6.21 16.08 -25.12
CA ALA A 45 7.13 15.54 -24.12
C ALA A 45 6.51 14.44 -23.26
N LEU A 46 5.20 14.51 -23.02
CA LEU A 46 4.46 13.51 -22.26
C LEU A 46 3.80 12.50 -23.21
N PRO A 47 3.74 11.21 -22.85
CA PRO A 47 2.97 10.24 -23.60
C PRO A 47 1.49 10.66 -23.61
N VAL A 48 0.81 10.37 -24.73
CA VAL A 48 -0.64 10.54 -24.83
C VAL A 48 -1.27 9.34 -24.12
N ASP A 49 -1.69 9.54 -22.86
CA ASP A 49 -2.39 8.48 -22.13
C ASP A 49 -3.90 8.57 -22.40
N THR A 50 -4.42 7.60 -23.14
CA THR A 50 -5.75 7.05 -22.86
C THR A 50 -5.56 6.14 -21.67
N THR A 51 -6.03 6.51 -20.47
CA THR A 51 -5.83 5.78 -19.19
C THR A 51 -5.86 4.26 -19.40
N PRO A 52 -4.70 3.59 -19.61
CA PRO A 52 -4.74 2.19 -19.97
C PRO A 52 -5.11 1.40 -18.72
N LEU A 53 -5.73 0.24 -18.92
CA LEU A 53 -5.68 -0.80 -17.90
C LEU A 53 -4.31 -1.46 -18.00
N LEU A 54 -3.81 -1.97 -16.87
CA LEU A 54 -2.70 -2.92 -16.87
C LEU A 54 -3.04 -4.09 -17.82
N PRO A 55 -2.09 -4.67 -18.57
CA PRO A 55 -2.37 -5.71 -19.55
C PRO A 55 -3.30 -6.80 -18.99
N THR A 56 -4.49 -6.90 -19.57
CA THR A 56 -5.53 -7.83 -19.13
C THR A 56 -5.21 -9.25 -19.59
N VAL A 57 -5.65 -10.24 -18.81
CA VAL A 57 -5.58 -11.66 -19.17
C VAL A 57 -6.99 -12.24 -19.30
N ALA A 58 -7.11 -13.45 -19.85
CA ALA A 58 -8.39 -14.16 -19.80
C ALA A 58 -8.76 -14.47 -18.34
N ALA A 59 -10.04 -14.33 -18.00
CA ALA A 59 -10.52 -14.66 -16.66
C ALA A 59 -10.21 -16.14 -16.33
N PRO A 60 -9.50 -16.42 -15.22
CA PRO A 60 -9.12 -17.78 -14.89
C PRO A 60 -10.33 -18.58 -14.38
N GLY A 61 -10.53 -19.78 -14.94
CA GLY A 61 -11.64 -20.66 -14.53
C GLY A 61 -11.60 -21.12 -13.07
N ALA A 62 -10.44 -21.00 -12.40
CA ALA A 62 -10.24 -21.37 -11.00
C ALA A 62 -10.58 -20.25 -10.00
N ALA A 63 -10.81 -19.01 -10.44
CA ALA A 63 -11.01 -17.86 -9.55
C ALA A 63 -12.14 -18.07 -8.54
N ALA A 64 -13.28 -18.59 -8.99
CA ALA A 64 -14.43 -18.81 -8.11
C ALA A 64 -14.12 -19.77 -6.94
N GLY A 65 -13.17 -20.69 -7.11
CA GLY A 65 -12.76 -21.62 -6.05
C GLY A 65 -11.86 -21.02 -4.97
N LEU A 66 -11.42 -19.76 -5.14
CA LEU A 66 -10.65 -19.03 -4.13
C LEU A 66 -11.54 -18.30 -3.11
N LEU A 67 -12.79 -18.07 -3.48
CA LEU A 67 -13.76 -17.40 -2.62
C LEU A 67 -14.26 -18.39 -1.57
N SER A 68 -14.49 -17.89 -0.36
CA SER A 68 -15.15 -18.74 0.64
C SER A 68 -16.55 -19.13 0.13
N ASP A 69 -16.92 -20.41 0.25
CA ASP A 69 -18.33 -20.81 0.27
C ASP A 69 -18.92 -20.12 1.50
N GLY A 70 -19.53 -18.94 1.34
CA GLY A 70 -19.91 -18.00 2.40
C GLY A 70 -19.94 -18.60 3.82
N HIS A 71 -18.91 -18.31 4.62
CA HIS A 71 -18.74 -19.01 5.89
C HIS A 71 -19.61 -18.42 7.01
N LYS A 72 -20.32 -19.36 7.64
CA LYS A 72 -20.72 -19.36 9.06
C LYS A 72 -19.62 -18.75 9.96
N PRO A 73 -20.01 -18.10 11.07
CA PRO A 73 -19.06 -17.51 12.02
C PRO A 73 -18.09 -18.55 12.60
N PRO A 74 -16.88 -18.11 13.01
CA PRO A 74 -15.79 -18.99 13.38
C PRO A 74 -16.13 -19.84 14.61
N VAL A 75 -15.81 -21.14 14.54
CA VAL A 75 -15.69 -21.97 15.73
C VAL A 75 -14.40 -21.58 16.42
N VAL A 76 -14.52 -20.82 17.50
CA VAL A 76 -13.42 -20.61 18.44
C VAL A 76 -13.12 -21.94 19.11
N THR A 77 -12.04 -22.60 18.70
CA THR A 77 -11.50 -23.75 19.43
C THR A 77 -10.89 -23.21 20.72
N THR A 78 -11.69 -23.20 21.79
CA THR A 78 -11.22 -22.92 23.14
C THR A 78 -10.35 -24.09 23.58
N ILE A 79 -9.07 -23.86 23.80
CA ILE A 79 -8.18 -24.84 24.41
C ILE A 79 -8.58 -24.92 25.89
N GLU A 80 -9.27 -25.99 26.26
CA GLU A 80 -9.65 -26.27 27.64
C GLU A 80 -8.38 -26.63 28.45
N PRO A 81 -8.10 -25.97 29.59
CA PRO A 81 -6.95 -26.32 30.42
C PRO A 81 -7.13 -27.72 31.03
N PRO A 82 -6.03 -28.48 31.25
CA PRO A 82 -6.12 -29.83 31.77
C PRO A 82 -6.72 -29.83 33.20
N PRO A 83 -7.53 -30.85 33.54
CA PRO A 83 -8.20 -30.91 34.83
C PRO A 83 -7.17 -31.07 35.96
N SER A 84 -7.26 -30.19 36.96
CA SER A 84 -6.53 -30.33 38.23
C SER A 84 -7.07 -31.52 39.03
N PRO A 85 -6.21 -32.30 39.71
CA PRO A 85 -6.63 -33.52 40.39
C PRO A 85 -7.52 -33.22 41.60
N THR A 86 -8.71 -33.83 41.59
CA THR A 86 -9.67 -33.89 42.71
C THR A 86 -9.05 -34.62 43.91
N PRO A 87 -9.07 -34.06 45.13
CA PRO A 87 -8.83 -34.84 46.34
C PRO A 87 -10.07 -35.67 46.72
N LEU A 88 -9.83 -36.94 47.05
CA LEU A 88 -10.80 -37.92 47.56
C LEU A 88 -11.40 -37.50 48.93
N PRO A 89 -12.57 -38.05 49.31
CA PRO A 89 -13.48 -37.43 50.26
C PRO A 89 -13.13 -37.74 51.72
N LEU A 90 -13.39 -36.78 52.61
CA LEU A 90 -13.62 -37.06 54.03
C LEU A 90 -15.12 -37.24 54.27
N ALA A 91 -15.47 -38.37 54.87
CA ALA A 91 -16.80 -38.68 55.35
C ALA A 91 -17.17 -37.83 56.58
N SER A 92 -18.41 -37.35 56.62
CA SER A 92 -19.12 -37.05 57.86
C SER A 92 -20.62 -37.06 57.60
N ASP A 93 -21.31 -37.87 58.39
CA ASP A 93 -22.75 -38.04 58.46
C ASP A 93 -23.50 -36.73 58.75
N ALA A 94 -24.69 -36.56 58.15
CA ALA A 94 -25.97 -36.66 58.87
C ALA A 94 -27.08 -35.75 58.29
N SER A 95 -28.25 -36.39 58.16
CA SER A 95 -29.62 -35.86 58.20
C SER A 95 -30.16 -35.01 57.04
N ALA A 96 -31.11 -35.64 56.35
CA ALA A 96 -32.10 -35.07 55.46
C ALA A 96 -33.02 -34.06 56.18
N HIS A 97 -33.32 -32.97 55.48
CA HIS A 97 -34.59 -32.26 55.53
C HIS A 97 -34.91 -31.80 54.10
N GLU A 98 -35.94 -32.41 53.51
CA GLU A 98 -36.59 -31.89 52.30
C GLU A 98 -37.35 -30.63 52.67
N ALA A 99 -36.88 -29.48 52.19
CA ALA A 99 -37.64 -28.24 52.17
C ALA A 99 -37.89 -27.87 50.72
N GLN A 100 -39.16 -27.92 50.30
CA GLN A 100 -39.61 -27.33 49.03
C GLN A 100 -39.48 -25.82 49.14
N THR A 101 -38.52 -25.23 48.44
CA THR A 101 -38.41 -23.78 48.26
C THR A 101 -38.92 -23.38 46.88
N GLU A 102 -39.91 -22.50 46.93
CA GLU A 102 -40.54 -21.80 45.82
C GLU A 102 -39.50 -21.04 44.97
N ILE A 103 -39.48 -21.30 43.67
CA ILE A 103 -38.51 -20.71 42.74
C ILE A 103 -38.94 -19.27 42.42
N VAL A 104 -38.36 -18.29 43.11
CA VAL A 104 -38.44 -16.87 42.69
C VAL A 104 -37.43 -16.66 41.57
N PRO A 105 -37.79 -16.08 40.41
CA PRO A 105 -36.83 -15.80 39.35
C PRO A 105 -35.83 -14.75 39.83
N THR A 106 -34.62 -15.18 40.11
CA THR A 106 -33.46 -14.30 40.27
C THR A 106 -33.18 -13.66 38.91
N ASN A 107 -33.40 -12.36 38.79
CA ASN A 107 -32.85 -11.57 37.69
C ASN A 107 -31.32 -11.62 37.82
N THR A 108 -30.69 -12.55 37.13
CA THR A 108 -29.24 -12.54 36.93
C THR A 108 -28.93 -11.28 36.12
N PRO A 109 -28.18 -10.30 36.66
CA PRO A 109 -27.73 -9.18 35.85
C PRO A 109 -26.90 -9.74 34.71
N VAL A 110 -27.30 -9.42 33.48
CA VAL A 110 -26.48 -9.67 32.28
C VAL A 110 -25.11 -9.01 32.56
N PRO A 111 -23.99 -9.73 32.42
CA PRO A 111 -22.68 -9.09 32.57
C PRO A 111 -22.63 -7.92 31.59
N LEU A 112 -22.43 -6.71 32.13
CA LEU A 112 -22.14 -5.53 31.34
C LEU A 112 -20.93 -5.89 30.45
N PRO A 113 -20.94 -5.57 29.14
CA PRO A 113 -19.78 -5.83 28.29
C PRO A 113 -18.54 -5.27 28.98
N THR A 114 -17.54 -6.12 29.21
CA THR A 114 -16.25 -5.73 29.77
C THR A 114 -15.74 -4.56 28.95
N ALA A 115 -15.53 -3.42 29.61
CA ALA A 115 -14.98 -2.25 28.95
C ALA A 115 -13.67 -2.67 28.25
N THR A 116 -13.62 -2.48 26.93
CA THR A 116 -12.38 -2.59 26.17
C THR A 116 -11.33 -1.73 26.88
N PRO A 117 -10.08 -2.21 27.10
CA PRO A 117 -9.07 -1.44 27.82
C PRO A 117 -8.83 -0.04 27.22
N TRP A 118 -9.15 0.09 25.92
CA TRP A 118 -8.98 1.30 25.11
C TRP A 118 -10.35 1.72 24.56
N PRO A 119 -11.19 2.44 25.34
CA PRO A 119 -12.49 2.89 24.86
C PRO A 119 -12.33 3.88 23.71
N VAL A 120 -13.16 3.74 22.69
CA VAL A 120 -13.23 4.66 21.55
C VAL A 120 -14.28 5.72 21.85
N PRO A 121 -13.91 6.99 22.14
CA PRO A 121 -14.89 8.06 22.29
C PRO A 121 -15.63 8.29 20.96
N ALA A 122 -16.81 8.93 20.99
CA ALA A 122 -17.56 9.22 19.76
C ALA A 122 -16.83 10.17 18.79
N SER A 123 -15.84 10.91 19.29
CA SER A 123 -14.98 11.77 18.50
C SER A 123 -13.63 11.94 19.20
N ALA A 124 -12.55 12.01 18.44
CA ALA A 124 -11.23 12.40 18.94
C ALA A 124 -10.47 13.22 17.89
N ARG A 125 -9.51 14.01 18.35
CA ARG A 125 -8.56 14.74 17.49
C ARG A 125 -7.16 14.64 18.08
N LEU A 126 -6.23 14.24 17.23
CA LEU A 126 -4.81 14.32 17.47
C LEU A 126 -4.28 15.64 16.90
N SER A 127 -3.70 16.46 17.78
CA SER A 127 -3.19 17.80 17.45
C SER A 127 -1.66 17.83 17.49
N GLY A 128 -1.03 18.88 16.97
CA GLY A 128 0.44 19.03 16.99
C GLY A 128 1.13 18.79 15.65
N PHE A 129 0.36 18.39 14.62
CA PHE A 129 0.89 18.26 13.26
C PHE A 129 1.00 19.59 12.54
N THR A 130 2.07 19.75 11.75
CA THR A 130 2.22 20.83 10.77
C THR A 130 2.05 20.27 9.37
N HIS A 131 1.14 20.86 8.59
CA HIS A 131 0.93 20.45 7.20
C HIS A 131 2.10 20.84 6.30
N VAL A 132 2.45 19.96 5.36
CA VAL A 132 3.48 20.18 4.35
C VAL A 132 2.97 19.70 2.99
N TYR A 133 3.01 20.58 1.98
CA TYR A 133 2.75 20.17 0.60
C TYR A 133 3.90 19.34 0.03
N GLN A 134 3.55 18.29 -0.71
CA GLN A 134 4.53 17.47 -1.41
C GLN A 134 5.21 18.24 -2.54
N GLU A 135 6.51 18.02 -2.69
CA GLU A 135 7.21 18.27 -3.94
C GLU A 135 6.95 17.11 -4.95
N TRP A 136 7.69 17.11 -6.06
CA TRP A 136 7.48 16.18 -7.17
C TRP A 136 7.66 14.70 -6.76
N ASN A 137 6.59 13.91 -6.82
CA ASN A 137 6.56 12.50 -6.38
C ASN A 137 6.91 12.30 -4.89
N ASN A 138 6.55 13.26 -4.02
CA ASN A 138 6.94 13.25 -2.61
C ASN A 138 5.82 12.89 -1.62
N CYS A 139 4.71 12.27 -2.03
CA CYS A 139 3.56 12.01 -1.13
C CYS A 139 3.96 11.30 0.17
N GLY A 140 4.72 10.20 0.07
CA GLY A 140 5.25 9.46 1.23
C GLY A 140 6.14 10.31 2.13
N PRO A 141 7.26 10.88 1.63
CA PRO A 141 8.13 11.74 2.43
C PRO A 141 7.46 12.98 3.02
N ALA A 142 6.55 13.64 2.30
CA ALA A 142 5.82 14.80 2.81
C ALA A 142 4.89 14.39 3.95
N THR A 143 4.16 13.29 3.79
CA THR A 143 3.26 12.76 4.83
C THR A 143 4.03 12.26 6.05
N MET A 144 5.18 11.63 5.83
CA MET A 144 6.12 11.26 6.90
C MET A 144 6.58 12.48 7.70
N VAL A 145 7.01 13.56 7.02
CA VAL A 145 7.41 14.79 7.70
C VAL A 145 6.25 15.38 8.50
N MET A 146 5.03 15.41 7.95
CA MET A 146 3.86 15.85 8.70
C MET A 146 3.69 15.02 9.97
N ALA A 147 3.75 13.69 9.90
CA ALA A 147 3.63 12.82 11.06
C ALA A 147 4.73 13.06 12.10
N LEU A 148 5.99 13.25 11.66
CA LEU A 148 7.13 13.51 12.54
C LEU A 148 7.02 14.82 13.35
N THR A 149 6.31 15.82 12.83
CA THR A 149 6.10 17.07 13.57
C THR A 149 5.32 16.90 14.88
N TYR A 150 4.52 15.84 15.00
CA TYR A 150 3.86 15.47 16.25
C TYR A 150 4.84 15.25 17.39
N PHE A 151 5.98 14.62 17.11
CA PHE A 151 7.05 14.34 18.05
C PHE A 151 8.04 15.51 18.19
N GLY A 152 7.66 16.71 17.73
CA GLY A 152 8.52 17.89 17.71
C GLY A 152 9.73 17.77 16.77
N ARG A 153 9.73 16.79 15.86
CA ARG A 153 10.85 16.56 14.92
C ARG A 153 10.66 17.43 13.68
N VAL A 154 11.66 18.25 13.37
CA VAL A 154 11.67 19.10 12.18
C VAL A 154 12.59 18.46 11.15
N HIS A 155 12.00 17.79 10.16
CA HIS A 155 12.71 17.23 9.02
C HIS A 155 12.29 17.93 7.73
N SER A 156 13.21 18.03 6.77
CA SER A 156 12.88 18.43 5.41
C SER A 156 12.36 17.22 4.63
N GLN A 157 11.31 17.39 3.84
CA GLN A 157 10.84 16.31 2.95
C GLN A 157 11.93 15.87 1.95
N ARG A 158 12.92 16.73 1.64
CA ARG A 158 14.05 16.37 0.77
C ARG A 158 15.05 15.45 1.47
N ASP A 159 15.32 15.70 2.75
CA ASP A 159 16.25 14.88 3.54
C ASP A 159 15.60 13.52 3.83
N THR A 160 14.31 13.52 4.18
CA THR A 160 13.51 12.30 4.33
C THR A 160 13.41 11.52 3.02
N ALA A 161 13.23 12.20 1.88
CA ALA A 161 13.23 11.56 0.57
C ALA A 161 14.57 10.94 0.19
N ALA A 162 15.70 11.61 0.49
CA ALA A 162 17.02 11.12 0.13
C ALA A 162 17.35 9.76 0.79
N VAL A 163 16.70 9.44 1.91
CA VAL A 163 16.83 8.14 2.58
C VAL A 163 15.86 7.12 1.98
N MET A 164 14.58 7.46 1.85
CA MET A 164 13.54 6.48 1.48
C MET A 164 13.44 6.23 -0.03
N ARG A 165 13.81 7.20 -0.86
CA ARG A 165 13.85 7.11 -2.33
C ARG A 165 15.00 7.96 -2.89
N PRO A 166 16.22 7.41 -2.96
CA PRO A 166 17.39 8.18 -3.35
C PRO A 166 17.32 8.73 -4.79
N ASN A 167 16.45 8.17 -5.64
CA ASN A 167 16.19 8.69 -6.98
C ASN A 167 15.00 9.67 -7.00
N PRO A 168 15.18 10.93 -7.44
CA PRO A 168 14.06 11.88 -7.47
C PRO A 168 12.96 11.58 -8.50
N GLU A 169 13.18 10.66 -9.45
CA GLU A 169 12.13 10.21 -10.38
C GLU A 169 11.34 9.00 -9.86
N ASP A 170 11.79 8.37 -8.77
CA ASP A 170 11.04 7.34 -8.06
C ASP A 170 9.71 7.92 -7.58
N ARG A 171 8.65 7.14 -7.79
CA ARG A 171 7.26 7.53 -7.54
C ARG A 171 6.68 6.84 -6.32
N ASN A 172 7.40 5.88 -5.76
CA ASN A 172 6.93 5.07 -4.66
C ASN A 172 7.86 5.22 -3.45
N VAL A 173 7.27 5.00 -2.28
CA VAL A 173 7.99 4.57 -1.09
C VAL A 173 7.01 3.61 -0.44
N THR A 174 7.42 2.38 -0.20
CA THR A 174 6.56 1.37 0.42
C THR A 174 6.29 1.71 1.88
N PRO A 175 5.16 1.25 2.45
CA PRO A 175 4.89 1.39 3.87
C PRO A 175 6.01 0.83 4.76
N LYS A 176 6.65 -0.26 4.33
CA LYS A 176 7.78 -0.87 5.01
C LYS A 176 8.99 0.06 5.04
N GLU A 177 9.38 0.66 3.92
CA GLU A 177 10.50 1.60 3.88
C GLU A 177 10.24 2.84 4.73
N MET A 178 8.99 3.32 4.77
CA MET A 178 8.59 4.40 5.67
C MET A 178 8.72 4.02 7.14
N ALA A 179 8.33 2.80 7.52
CA ALA A 179 8.51 2.30 8.89
C ALA A 179 9.99 2.09 9.24
N ASP A 180 10.78 1.51 8.33
CA ASP A 180 12.22 1.31 8.51
C ASP A 180 12.96 2.65 8.67
N PHE A 181 12.56 3.68 7.91
CA PHE A 181 13.07 5.04 8.10
C PHE A 181 12.81 5.56 9.52
N VAL A 182 11.59 5.43 10.05
CA VAL A 182 11.29 5.87 11.41
C VAL A 182 12.06 5.07 12.44
N ASN A 183 12.22 3.75 12.23
CA ASN A 183 13.01 2.88 13.11
C ASN A 183 14.51 3.20 13.09
N SER A 184 15.00 3.92 12.05
CA SER A 184 16.36 4.45 12.02
C SER A 184 16.54 5.73 12.85
N LEU A 185 15.45 6.39 13.25
CA LEU A 185 15.48 7.60 14.06
C LEU A 185 15.55 7.26 15.55
N GLU A 186 16.47 7.93 16.26
CA GLU A 186 16.59 7.76 17.71
C GLU A 186 15.32 8.22 18.44
N GLY A 187 14.81 7.39 19.34
CA GLY A 187 13.65 7.71 20.18
C GLY A 187 12.29 7.54 19.50
N LEU A 188 12.21 6.89 18.35
CA LEU A 188 10.95 6.54 17.70
C LEU A 188 10.91 5.06 17.31
N ARG A 189 9.69 4.56 17.13
CA ARG A 189 9.37 3.22 16.65
C ARG A 189 8.26 3.31 15.62
N SER A 190 8.27 2.38 14.69
CA SER A 190 7.24 2.27 13.68
C SER A 190 7.03 0.84 13.20
N ILE A 191 5.79 0.57 12.79
CA ILE A 191 5.40 -0.70 12.20
C ILE A 191 4.40 -0.47 11.07
N ALA A 192 4.67 -1.08 9.92
CA ALA A 192 3.74 -1.12 8.79
C ALA A 192 2.96 -2.43 8.83
N ARG A 193 1.65 -2.34 8.58
CA ARG A 193 0.69 -3.45 8.62
C ARG A 193 -0.40 -3.24 7.57
N VAL A 194 -1.15 -4.29 7.30
CA VAL A 194 -2.35 -4.25 6.45
C VAL A 194 -3.55 -4.77 7.23
N ASN A 195 -4.72 -4.83 6.58
CA ASN A 195 -5.98 -5.24 7.19
C ASN A 195 -6.38 -4.34 8.37
N GLY A 196 -6.04 -3.04 8.30
CA GLY A 196 -6.57 -2.06 9.22
C GLY A 196 -8.08 -1.89 9.06
N ASP A 197 -8.73 -1.30 10.05
CA ASP A 197 -10.12 -0.91 9.95
C ASP A 197 -10.37 0.42 10.67
N LEU A 198 -11.59 0.95 10.50
CA LEU A 198 -11.98 2.22 11.08
C LEU A 198 -11.98 2.20 12.62
N ASP A 199 -12.26 1.07 13.26
CA ASP A 199 -12.24 0.96 14.72
C ASP A 199 -10.80 1.06 15.25
N LEU A 200 -9.86 0.32 14.65
CA LEU A 200 -8.44 0.43 14.94
C LEU A 200 -7.93 1.86 14.71
N LEU A 201 -8.29 2.47 13.57
CA LEU A 201 -7.89 3.83 13.25
C LEU A 201 -8.36 4.83 14.32
N LYS A 202 -9.61 4.69 14.79
CA LYS A 202 -10.16 5.52 15.87
C LYS A 202 -9.48 5.28 17.21
N ARG A 203 -9.16 4.01 17.54
CA ARG A 203 -8.42 3.67 18.76
C ARG A 203 -7.03 4.29 18.78
N LEU A 204 -6.30 4.21 17.66
CA LEU A 204 -4.98 4.84 17.53
C LEU A 204 -5.07 6.36 17.74
N LEU A 205 -6.02 7.03 17.07
CA LEU A 205 -6.22 8.46 17.22
C LEU A 205 -6.67 8.88 18.63
N ALA A 206 -7.55 8.09 19.27
CA ALA A 206 -8.03 8.36 20.62
C ALA A 206 -6.96 8.16 21.69
N ASN A 207 -5.92 7.38 21.41
CA ASN A 207 -4.81 7.08 22.31
C ASN A 207 -3.51 7.78 21.88
N GLU A 208 -3.62 8.86 21.12
CA GLU A 208 -2.49 9.73 20.80
C GLU A 208 -1.35 9.04 20.02
N VAL A 209 -1.72 8.10 19.14
CA VAL A 209 -0.80 7.37 18.28
C VAL A 209 -0.96 7.83 16.83
N PRO A 210 0.01 8.57 16.25
CA PRO A 210 0.02 8.92 14.85
C PRO A 210 0.00 7.69 13.93
N VAL A 211 -0.79 7.79 12.87
CA VAL A 211 -0.95 6.73 11.87
C VAL A 211 -1.04 7.33 10.47
N ILE A 212 -0.27 6.79 9.55
CA ILE A 212 -0.32 7.11 8.12
C ILE A 212 -1.04 5.95 7.43
N ILE A 213 -1.91 6.25 6.46
CA ILE A 213 -2.55 5.24 5.62
C ILE A 213 -2.18 5.43 4.16
N GLU A 214 -2.10 4.33 3.43
CA GLU A 214 -1.91 4.34 1.98
C GLU A 214 -3.24 4.11 1.28
N ILE A 215 -3.53 4.92 0.25
CA ILE A 215 -4.80 4.91 -0.45
C ILE A 215 -4.59 4.92 -1.96
N GLY A 216 -5.55 4.39 -2.70
CA GLY A 216 -5.64 4.65 -4.13
C GLY A 216 -6.44 5.91 -4.38
N PHE A 217 -6.00 6.71 -5.34
CA PHE A 217 -6.55 8.04 -5.58
C PHE A 217 -6.67 8.31 -7.07
N ASP A 218 -7.89 8.63 -7.51
CA ASP A 218 -8.17 9.16 -8.85
C ASP A 218 -8.58 10.64 -8.73
N PRO A 219 -7.73 11.58 -9.14
CA PRO A 219 -7.99 13.00 -8.94
C PRO A 219 -9.28 13.47 -9.64
N PRO A 220 -10.12 14.28 -8.95
CA PRO A 220 -11.36 14.74 -9.53
C PRO A 220 -11.17 15.86 -10.56
N GLY A 221 -12.26 16.18 -11.27
CA GLY A 221 -12.35 17.38 -12.11
C GLY A 221 -11.35 17.41 -13.27
N GLU A 222 -10.63 18.53 -13.40
CA GLU A 222 -9.65 18.76 -14.47
C GLU A 222 -8.37 17.93 -14.31
N TYR A 223 -8.19 17.23 -13.19
CA TYR A 223 -7.00 16.42 -12.90
C TYR A 223 -7.16 14.94 -13.27
N ARG A 224 -8.34 14.50 -13.73
CA ARG A 224 -8.63 13.12 -14.13
C ARG A 224 -7.68 12.54 -15.19
N TRP A 225 -7.03 13.40 -15.98
CA TRP A 225 -6.02 12.97 -16.95
C TRP A 225 -4.78 12.36 -16.27
N LEU A 226 -4.54 12.67 -14.98
CA LEU A 226 -3.52 11.98 -14.21
C LEU A 226 -3.88 10.50 -14.10
N GLY A 227 -5.15 10.13 -13.95
CA GLY A 227 -5.59 8.77 -13.67
C GLY A 227 -5.13 8.28 -12.30
N TRP A 228 -5.55 7.07 -11.95
CA TRP A 228 -5.30 6.45 -10.65
C TRP A 228 -3.81 6.37 -10.27
N TYR A 229 -3.48 6.63 -8.99
CA TYR A 229 -2.17 6.39 -8.40
C TYR A 229 -2.26 6.18 -6.87
N GLY A 230 -1.20 5.64 -6.26
CA GLY A 230 -1.06 5.51 -4.81
C GLY A 230 -0.72 6.83 -4.12
N HIS A 231 -1.36 7.11 -2.99
CA HIS A 231 -1.18 8.33 -2.21
C HIS A 231 -1.21 8.04 -0.71
N TYR A 232 -0.66 8.94 0.09
CA TYR A 232 -0.64 8.81 1.54
C TYR A 232 -1.47 9.90 2.20
N LEU A 233 -2.24 9.50 3.22
CA LEU A 233 -2.99 10.40 4.08
C LEU A 233 -2.54 10.25 5.53
N LEU A 234 -2.59 11.34 6.28
CA LEU A 234 -2.39 11.36 7.73
C LEU A 234 -3.73 11.68 8.42
N PRO A 235 -4.50 10.67 8.87
CA PRO A 235 -5.65 10.88 9.73
C PRO A 235 -5.29 11.66 11.01
N VAL A 236 -6.12 12.64 11.36
CA VAL A 236 -5.91 13.52 12.53
C VAL A 236 -7.14 13.68 13.41
N ALA A 237 -8.34 13.38 12.93
CA ALA A 237 -9.55 13.42 13.78
C ALA A 237 -10.68 12.58 13.20
N TYR A 238 -11.66 12.22 14.02
CA TYR A 238 -12.90 11.61 13.58
C TYR A 238 -14.09 12.08 14.42
N ASP A 239 -15.30 11.96 13.85
CA ASP A 239 -16.57 12.22 14.53
C ASP A 239 -17.65 11.23 14.04
N ASP A 240 -18.16 10.40 14.95
CA ASP A 240 -19.20 9.41 14.68
C ASP A 240 -20.59 10.03 14.46
N ALA A 241 -20.84 11.22 15.01
CA ALA A 241 -22.12 11.90 14.80
C ALA A 241 -22.28 12.33 13.34
N THR A 242 -21.19 12.75 12.70
CA THR A 242 -21.17 13.16 11.29
C THR A 242 -20.67 12.07 10.34
N LYS A 243 -20.10 10.97 10.87
CA LYS A 243 -19.44 9.89 10.12
C LYS A 243 -18.29 10.40 9.25
N GLN A 244 -17.51 11.32 9.81
CA GLN A 244 -16.41 12.00 9.13
C GLN A 244 -15.07 11.73 9.78
N ILE A 245 -14.04 11.76 8.96
CA ILE A 245 -12.64 11.75 9.35
C ILE A 245 -11.95 12.98 8.76
N TRP A 246 -11.01 13.55 9.50
CA TRP A 246 -10.14 14.62 9.04
C TRP A 246 -8.76 14.04 8.76
N VAL A 247 -8.20 14.40 7.62
CA VAL A 247 -6.88 13.94 7.15
C VAL A 247 -6.03 15.12 6.71
N TYR A 248 -4.73 15.04 6.90
CA TYR A 248 -3.78 15.88 6.19
C TYR A 248 -3.39 15.20 4.89
N ASP A 249 -3.61 15.91 3.78
CA ASP A 249 -3.29 15.47 2.43
C ASP A 249 -2.16 16.34 1.87
N SER A 250 -1.01 15.73 1.59
CA SER A 250 0.18 16.44 1.10
C SER A 250 0.04 16.98 -0.33
N TRP A 251 -0.94 16.51 -1.11
CA TRP A 251 -1.21 17.00 -2.45
C TRP A 251 -2.33 18.04 -2.47
N LEU A 252 -3.50 17.70 -1.93
CA LEU A 252 -4.69 18.55 -2.00
C LEU A 252 -4.76 19.61 -0.91
N GLY A 253 -4.02 19.44 0.19
CA GLY A 253 -4.25 20.22 1.40
C GLY A 253 -5.66 19.98 1.92
N THR A 254 -6.50 21.00 1.81
CA THR A 254 -7.93 20.99 2.19
C THR A 254 -8.85 21.42 1.04
N SER A 255 -8.30 21.51 -0.17
CA SER A 255 -8.97 21.96 -1.40
C SER A 255 -9.17 20.79 -2.38
N GLU A 256 -10.03 20.95 -3.40
CA GLU A 256 -10.05 20.07 -4.58
C GLU A 256 -9.00 20.49 -5.64
N VAL A 257 -8.38 21.65 -5.43
CA VAL A 257 -7.29 22.16 -6.28
C VAL A 257 -5.96 21.80 -5.60
N PRO A 258 -5.11 20.99 -6.27
CA PRO A 258 -3.81 20.61 -5.73
C PRO A 258 -2.95 21.79 -5.29
N GLN A 259 -2.19 21.56 -4.22
CA GLN A 259 -1.24 22.51 -3.63
C GLN A 259 -1.87 23.87 -3.24
N THR A 260 -3.16 23.86 -2.88
CA THR A 260 -3.86 25.06 -2.41
C THR A 260 -4.61 24.80 -1.10
N ASN A 261 -4.60 25.79 -0.21
CA ASN A 261 -5.29 25.81 1.09
C ASN A 261 -5.00 24.61 2.00
N ALA A 262 -4.23 24.82 3.07
CA ALA A 262 -4.05 23.82 4.11
C ALA A 262 -4.62 24.36 5.42
N ASP A 263 -5.87 24.00 5.71
CA ASP A 263 -6.50 24.34 6.99
C ASP A 263 -5.93 23.44 8.12
N PRO A 264 -5.66 23.99 9.33
CA PRO A 264 -5.15 23.22 10.47
C PRO A 264 -6.07 22.09 10.95
N ASN A 265 -7.33 22.06 10.56
CA ASN A 265 -8.23 20.96 10.89
C ASN A 265 -8.04 19.78 9.92
N GLY A 266 -7.49 20.00 8.72
CA GLY A 266 -7.35 18.97 7.69
C GLY A 266 -8.58 18.84 6.79
N ARG A 267 -8.42 18.05 5.72
CA ARG A 267 -9.44 17.73 4.72
C ARG A 267 -10.43 16.74 5.31
N VAL A 268 -11.71 16.95 5.02
CA VAL A 268 -12.79 16.06 5.50
C VAL A 268 -13.05 14.98 4.46
N LEU A 269 -13.11 13.73 4.91
CA LEU A 269 -13.65 12.60 4.16
C LEU A 269 -14.77 11.96 4.98
N THR A 270 -15.79 11.43 4.32
CA THR A 270 -16.71 10.49 4.96
C THR A 270 -16.01 9.16 5.23
N TYR A 271 -16.49 8.39 6.20
CA TYR A 271 -15.96 7.04 6.45
C TYR A 271 -16.04 6.12 5.23
N ALA A 272 -17.10 6.27 4.41
CA ALA A 272 -17.26 5.47 3.20
C ALA A 272 -16.26 5.87 2.11
N GLU A 273 -16.00 7.17 1.93
CA GLU A 273 -14.96 7.64 0.99
C GLU A 273 -13.58 7.15 1.40
N LEU A 274 -13.24 7.26 2.70
CA LEU A 274 -11.99 6.75 3.23
C LEU A 274 -11.84 5.25 2.94
N ASP A 275 -12.83 4.45 3.31
CA ASP A 275 -12.78 2.99 3.14
C ASP A 275 -12.68 2.58 1.67
N ASN A 276 -13.36 3.28 0.77
CA ASN A 276 -13.26 3.03 -0.66
C ASN A 276 -11.82 3.16 -1.15
N TYR A 277 -11.15 4.29 -0.85
CA TYR A 277 -9.77 4.52 -1.27
C TYR A 277 -8.75 3.66 -0.54
N TRP A 278 -8.95 3.44 0.76
CA TRP A 278 -8.04 2.67 1.62
C TRP A 278 -8.05 1.17 1.30
N SER A 279 -9.20 0.66 0.87
CA SER A 279 -9.35 -0.74 0.45
C SER A 279 -8.51 -1.10 -0.78
N GLU A 280 -8.16 -0.13 -1.63
CA GLU A 280 -7.34 -0.35 -2.83
C GLU A 280 -5.87 -0.70 -2.51
N PHE A 281 -5.46 -0.49 -1.26
CA PHE A 281 -4.15 -0.83 -0.69
C PHE A 281 -4.27 -1.78 0.50
N ASN A 282 -5.25 -2.68 0.46
CA ASN A 282 -5.48 -3.70 1.49
C ASN A 282 -5.59 -3.15 2.92
N TRP A 283 -6.13 -1.94 3.07
CA TRP A 283 -6.18 -1.22 4.34
C TRP A 283 -4.80 -1.10 5.01
N SER A 284 -3.77 -0.77 4.22
CA SER A 284 -2.39 -0.53 4.66
C SER A 284 -2.27 0.67 5.58
N TYR A 285 -1.51 0.52 6.67
CA TYR A 285 -1.26 1.57 7.65
C TYR A 285 0.13 1.47 8.28
N ILE A 286 0.65 2.61 8.71
CA ILE A 286 1.96 2.77 9.35
C ILE A 286 1.72 3.49 10.68
N VAL A 287 2.09 2.86 11.78
CA VAL A 287 1.95 3.42 13.12
C VAL A 287 3.29 3.98 13.57
N LEU A 288 3.31 5.20 14.11
CA LEU A 288 4.52 5.82 14.66
C LEU A 288 4.31 6.11 16.14
N TYR A 289 5.30 5.83 16.99
CA TYR A 289 5.17 6.00 18.44
C TYR A 289 6.54 6.13 19.14
N GLU A 290 6.52 6.67 20.35
CA GLU A 290 7.70 6.69 21.23
C GLU A 290 7.86 5.34 21.97
N PRO A 291 9.08 4.91 22.33
CA PRO A 291 9.31 3.63 23.03
C PRO A 291 8.46 3.42 24.29
N GLU A 292 8.08 4.51 24.99
CA GLU A 292 7.23 4.49 26.17
C GLU A 292 5.79 4.04 25.86
N GLN A 293 5.34 4.21 24.61
CA GLN A 293 4.02 3.80 24.13
C GLN A 293 3.97 2.35 23.62
N GLU A 294 5.11 1.65 23.53
CA GLU A 294 5.25 0.32 22.89
C GLU A 294 4.23 -0.70 23.42
N THR A 295 4.04 -0.77 24.75
CA THR A 295 3.09 -1.72 25.35
C THR A 295 1.65 -1.41 24.95
N MET A 296 1.25 -0.14 25.02
CA MET A 296 -0.09 0.31 24.61
C MET A 296 -0.33 0.06 23.12
N VAL A 297 0.62 0.43 22.26
CA VAL A 297 0.52 0.21 20.81
C VAL A 297 0.43 -1.29 20.52
N GLY A 298 1.20 -2.12 21.21
CA GLY A 298 1.11 -3.57 21.06
C GLY A 298 -0.25 -4.14 21.47
N GLU A 299 -0.87 -3.61 22.52
CA GLU A 299 -2.24 -4.00 22.91
C GLU A 299 -3.30 -3.51 21.92
N LEU A 300 -3.12 -2.32 21.33
CA LEU A 300 -4.02 -1.77 20.31
C LEU A 300 -3.97 -2.57 19.01
N LEU A 301 -2.78 -2.98 18.58
CA LEU A 301 -2.57 -3.81 17.40
C LEU A 301 -2.94 -5.27 17.65
N GLY A 302 -2.75 -5.75 18.88
CA GLY A 302 -3.07 -7.11 19.30
C GLY A 302 -2.44 -8.15 18.38
N ASN A 303 -3.29 -9.02 17.82
CA ASN A 303 -2.86 -10.08 16.92
C ASN A 303 -2.21 -9.59 15.61
N ALA A 304 -2.47 -8.36 15.19
CA ALA A 304 -1.86 -7.79 13.99
C ALA A 304 -0.34 -7.60 14.14
N LEU A 305 0.23 -7.71 15.35
CA LEU A 305 1.67 -7.76 15.55
C LEU A 305 2.30 -9.03 14.97
N ASN A 306 1.57 -10.15 14.92
CA ASN A 306 2.04 -11.39 14.32
C ASN A 306 1.72 -11.40 12.82
N ASP A 307 2.76 -11.54 12.00
CA ASP A 307 2.62 -11.47 10.53
C ASP A 307 1.70 -12.57 9.99
N ASP A 308 1.84 -13.81 10.44
CA ASP A 308 1.00 -14.93 9.98
C ASP A 308 -0.48 -14.69 10.30
N VAL A 309 -0.78 -14.23 11.52
CA VAL A 309 -2.16 -13.94 11.93
C VAL A 309 -2.73 -12.72 11.18
N MET A 310 -1.91 -11.69 10.98
CA MET A 310 -2.30 -10.50 10.22
C MET A 310 -2.63 -10.87 8.76
N TRP A 311 -1.79 -11.66 8.10
CA TRP A 311 -2.04 -12.10 6.72
C TRP A 311 -3.18 -13.11 6.61
N GLN A 312 -3.37 -14.00 7.59
CA GLN A 312 -4.51 -14.91 7.62
C GLN A 312 -5.84 -14.16 7.77
N THR A 313 -5.91 -13.16 8.65
CA THR A 313 -7.12 -12.33 8.81
C THR A 313 -7.36 -11.41 7.60
N SER A 314 -6.29 -10.93 6.97
CA SER A 314 -6.34 -10.19 5.70
C SER A 314 -6.92 -11.06 4.58
N LEU A 315 -6.48 -12.32 4.49
CA LEU A 315 -6.99 -13.30 3.54
C LEU A 315 -8.50 -13.54 3.74
N GLU A 316 -8.95 -13.76 4.97
CA GLU A 316 -10.37 -13.96 5.28
C GLU A 316 -11.23 -12.77 4.83
N ARG A 317 -10.78 -11.55 5.13
CA ARG A 317 -11.46 -10.33 4.68
C ARG A 317 -11.45 -10.21 3.16
N ALA A 318 -10.32 -10.48 2.51
CA ALA A 318 -10.19 -10.39 1.06
C ALA A 318 -11.09 -11.42 0.33
N GLN A 319 -11.24 -12.63 0.88
CA GLN A 319 -12.18 -13.63 0.37
C GLN A 319 -13.62 -13.16 0.49
N ASP A 320 -14.01 -12.57 1.62
CA ASP A 320 -15.36 -12.04 1.86
C ASP A 320 -15.67 -10.85 0.95
N THR A 321 -14.74 -9.91 0.80
CA THR A 321 -14.95 -8.71 -0.04
C THR A 321 -15.01 -9.06 -1.53
N ALA A 322 -14.11 -9.94 -2.01
CA ALA A 322 -14.15 -10.43 -3.39
C ALA A 322 -15.41 -11.27 -3.66
N ALA A 323 -15.95 -12.00 -2.67
CA ALA A 323 -17.22 -12.70 -2.83
C ALA A 323 -18.42 -11.76 -2.88
N LYS A 324 -18.42 -10.67 -2.10
CA LYS A 324 -19.48 -9.66 -2.08
C LYS A 324 -19.46 -8.76 -3.32
N GLN A 325 -18.29 -8.46 -3.86
CA GLN A 325 -18.11 -7.64 -5.06
C GLN A 325 -17.15 -8.34 -6.03
N PRO A 326 -17.62 -9.39 -6.74
CA PRO A 326 -16.78 -10.20 -7.63
C PRO A 326 -16.25 -9.42 -8.85
N ASP A 327 -16.83 -8.27 -9.17
CA ASP A 327 -16.39 -7.40 -10.27
C ASP A 327 -15.45 -6.28 -9.79
N ASN A 328 -14.99 -6.29 -8.53
CA ASN A 328 -14.04 -5.30 -8.02
C ASN A 328 -12.60 -5.82 -8.13
N ALA A 329 -11.82 -5.26 -9.06
CA ALA A 329 -10.45 -5.69 -9.32
C ALA A 329 -9.52 -5.56 -8.10
N PHE A 330 -9.69 -4.52 -7.27
CA PHE A 330 -8.84 -4.31 -6.10
C PHE A 330 -9.07 -5.35 -5.01
N TYR A 331 -10.29 -5.89 -4.85
CA TYR A 331 -10.55 -6.94 -3.88
C TYR A 331 -9.92 -8.27 -4.28
N TRP A 332 -9.96 -8.62 -5.57
CA TRP A 332 -9.19 -9.74 -6.09
C TRP A 332 -7.68 -9.52 -5.96
N PHE A 333 -7.22 -8.27 -6.12
CA PHE A 333 -5.83 -7.94 -5.91
C PHE A 333 -5.41 -8.14 -4.45
N ASN A 334 -6.20 -7.66 -3.48
CA ASN A 334 -5.95 -7.89 -2.04
C ASN A 334 -5.96 -9.38 -1.68
N LEU A 335 -6.83 -10.18 -2.33
CA LEU A 335 -6.85 -11.62 -2.18
C LEU A 335 -5.54 -12.24 -2.67
N GLY A 336 -5.05 -11.81 -3.83
CA GLY A 336 -3.74 -12.20 -4.35
C GLY A 336 -2.59 -11.80 -3.44
N THR A 337 -2.60 -10.55 -2.93
CA THR A 337 -1.60 -10.03 -1.98
C THR A 337 -1.55 -10.86 -0.70
N SER A 338 -2.71 -11.24 -0.16
CA SER A 338 -2.78 -12.03 1.07
C SER A 338 -2.30 -13.47 0.86
N TYR A 339 -2.68 -14.13 -0.25
CA TYR A 339 -2.12 -15.45 -0.60
C TYR A 339 -0.62 -15.39 -0.84
N ASN A 340 -0.13 -14.35 -1.53
CA ASN A 340 1.29 -14.18 -1.80
C ASN A 340 2.09 -14.08 -0.50
N ALA A 341 1.62 -13.26 0.45
CA ALA A 341 2.26 -13.12 1.75
C ALA A 341 2.27 -14.41 2.60
N LEU A 342 1.29 -15.29 2.41
CA LEU A 342 1.21 -16.61 3.04
C LEU A 342 1.98 -17.70 2.27
N GLY A 343 2.64 -17.35 1.16
CA GLY A 343 3.40 -18.28 0.32
C GLY A 343 2.54 -19.20 -0.56
N GLU A 344 1.24 -18.93 -0.68
CA GLU A 344 0.31 -19.68 -1.54
C GLU A 344 0.31 -19.13 -2.98
N TYR A 345 1.47 -19.19 -3.64
CA TYR A 345 1.74 -18.47 -4.89
C TYR A 345 0.83 -18.87 -6.06
N GLU A 346 0.41 -20.13 -6.18
CA GLU A 346 -0.53 -20.55 -7.22
C GLU A 346 -1.90 -19.88 -7.07
N LYS A 347 -2.41 -19.78 -5.83
CA LYS A 347 -3.67 -19.09 -5.55
C LYS A 347 -3.51 -17.59 -5.74
N ALA A 348 -2.37 -17.03 -5.33
CA ALA A 348 -2.05 -15.62 -5.56
C ALA A 348 -2.07 -15.28 -7.05
N ALA A 349 -1.41 -16.09 -7.89
CA ALA A 349 -1.37 -15.89 -9.34
C ALA A 349 -2.78 -15.91 -9.97
N VAL A 350 -3.65 -16.84 -9.55
CA VAL A 350 -5.04 -16.89 -10.01
C VAL A 350 -5.84 -15.67 -9.59
N ALA A 351 -5.69 -15.20 -8.34
CA ALA A 351 -6.37 -14.00 -7.86
C ALA A 351 -5.88 -12.73 -8.59
N PHE A 352 -4.57 -12.59 -8.82
CA PHE A 352 -4.00 -11.49 -9.61
C PHE A 352 -4.46 -11.52 -11.08
N ASP A 353 -4.55 -12.70 -11.68
CA ASP A 353 -5.10 -12.86 -13.03
C ASP A 353 -6.56 -12.42 -13.09
N GLN A 354 -7.37 -12.79 -12.10
CA GLN A 354 -8.77 -12.35 -12.02
C GLN A 354 -8.88 -10.84 -11.85
N ALA A 355 -8.06 -10.23 -11.00
CA ALA A 355 -7.99 -8.77 -10.84
C ALA A 355 -7.63 -8.08 -12.18
N ARG A 356 -6.62 -8.59 -12.90
CA ARG A 356 -6.22 -8.10 -14.22
C ARG A 356 -7.28 -8.32 -15.30
N ALA A 357 -8.04 -9.41 -15.24
CA ALA A 357 -9.12 -9.70 -16.18
C ALA A 357 -10.31 -8.74 -16.01
N ILE A 358 -10.62 -8.34 -14.77
CA ILE A 358 -11.62 -7.31 -14.45
C ILE A 358 -11.13 -5.94 -14.92
N GLY A 359 -9.86 -5.63 -14.65
CA GLY A 359 -9.21 -4.41 -15.08
C GLY A 359 -8.59 -3.67 -13.91
N LEU A 360 -7.26 -3.57 -13.90
CA LEU A 360 -6.50 -2.78 -12.95
C LEU A 360 -5.98 -1.51 -13.61
N PRO A 361 -5.80 -0.41 -12.88
CA PRO A 361 -5.11 0.75 -13.39
C PRO A 361 -3.70 0.39 -13.90
N TRP A 362 -3.25 0.99 -15.00
CA TRP A 362 -1.92 0.72 -15.56
C TRP A 362 -0.75 1.00 -14.61
N ARG A 363 -0.94 1.89 -13.62
CA ARG A 363 0.07 2.22 -12.60
C ARG A 363 0.07 1.30 -11.40
N MET A 364 -0.75 0.23 -11.39
CA MET A 364 -0.86 -0.66 -10.25
C MET A 364 0.51 -1.15 -9.77
N LEU A 365 1.36 -1.58 -10.72
CA LEU A 365 2.69 -2.12 -10.45
C LEU A 365 3.76 -1.06 -10.17
N TRP A 366 3.39 0.23 -10.06
CA TRP A 366 4.27 1.26 -9.51
C TRP A 366 4.31 1.23 -8.00
N TYR A 367 3.25 0.70 -7.38
CA TYR A 367 3.05 0.73 -5.93
C TYR A 367 2.90 -0.67 -5.34
N GLN A 368 2.33 -1.62 -6.10
CA GLN A 368 1.98 -2.95 -5.61
C GLN A 368 2.60 -4.05 -6.48
N PHE A 369 3.64 -4.72 -5.95
CA PHE A 369 4.52 -5.60 -6.72
C PHE A 369 4.20 -7.10 -6.61
N GLY A 370 3.22 -7.48 -5.79
CA GLY A 370 2.86 -8.87 -5.50
C GLY A 370 2.71 -9.79 -6.73
N PRO A 371 2.13 -9.35 -7.86
CA PRO A 371 2.05 -10.17 -9.06
C PRO A 371 3.41 -10.67 -9.58
N TYR A 372 4.47 -9.87 -9.47
CA TYR A 372 5.79 -10.27 -9.95
C TYR A 372 6.34 -11.46 -9.14
N GLU A 373 6.27 -11.38 -7.82
CA GLU A 373 6.71 -12.47 -6.94
C GLU A 373 5.90 -13.74 -7.18
N ALA A 374 4.57 -13.65 -7.14
CA ALA A 374 3.70 -14.80 -7.37
C ALA A 374 4.00 -15.48 -8.71
N TYR A 375 4.11 -14.72 -9.80
CA TYR A 375 4.41 -15.28 -11.11
C TYR A 375 5.81 -15.87 -11.22
N TYR A 376 6.81 -15.28 -10.57
CA TYR A 376 8.14 -15.86 -10.51
C TYR A 376 8.15 -17.23 -9.82
N GLN A 377 7.48 -17.34 -8.68
CA GLN A 377 7.42 -18.58 -7.89
C GLN A 377 6.70 -19.71 -8.62
N VAL A 378 5.68 -19.39 -9.44
CA VAL A 378 4.95 -20.39 -10.24
C VAL A 378 5.53 -20.59 -11.65
N GLY A 379 6.69 -20.02 -11.95
CA GLY A 379 7.39 -20.22 -13.22
C GLY A 379 6.79 -19.47 -14.43
N ARG A 380 5.92 -18.48 -14.21
CA ARG A 380 5.30 -17.66 -15.27
C ARG A 380 6.19 -16.47 -15.65
N TYR A 381 7.41 -16.76 -16.07
CA TYR A 381 8.41 -15.74 -16.34
C TYR A 381 8.05 -14.82 -17.53
N ASP A 382 7.42 -15.34 -18.57
CA ASP A 382 6.98 -14.54 -19.73
C ASP A 382 5.93 -13.48 -19.34
N ASP A 383 5.01 -13.81 -18.43
CA ASP A 383 4.03 -12.85 -17.92
C ASP A 383 4.69 -11.74 -17.09
N MET A 384 5.72 -12.09 -16.34
CA MET A 384 6.52 -11.12 -15.59
C MET A 384 7.28 -10.19 -16.53
N VAL A 385 7.90 -10.71 -17.60
CA VAL A 385 8.54 -9.89 -18.65
C VAL A 385 7.52 -8.93 -19.26
N LEU A 386 6.34 -9.41 -19.66
CA LEU A 386 5.29 -8.57 -20.24
C LEU A 386 4.88 -7.41 -19.32
N LEU A 387 4.68 -7.70 -18.03
CA LEU A 387 4.28 -6.71 -17.06
C LEU A 387 5.39 -5.69 -16.78
N ALA A 388 6.63 -6.14 -16.61
CA ALA A 388 7.77 -5.26 -16.40
C ALA A 388 8.05 -4.38 -17.62
N ASP A 389 8.03 -4.93 -18.84
CA ASP A 389 8.19 -4.18 -20.07
C ASP A 389 7.09 -3.12 -20.23
N THR A 390 5.85 -3.47 -19.86
CA THR A 390 4.74 -2.50 -19.89
C THR A 390 4.95 -1.37 -18.90
N THR A 391 5.35 -1.69 -17.67
CA THR A 391 5.61 -0.71 -16.60
C THR A 391 6.78 0.22 -16.95
N LEU A 392 7.84 -0.32 -17.56
CA LEU A 392 9.08 0.40 -17.83
C LEU A 392 9.09 1.14 -19.18
N LYS A 393 8.18 0.83 -20.10
CA LYS A 393 8.18 1.30 -21.51
C LYS A 393 8.44 2.80 -21.68
N ASP A 394 7.70 3.62 -20.94
CA ASP A 394 7.76 5.09 -21.04
C ASP A 394 8.30 5.75 -19.75
N ARG A 395 8.43 4.97 -18.67
CA ARG A 395 8.77 5.42 -17.32
C ARG A 395 9.72 4.40 -16.65
N PRO A 396 11.01 4.39 -17.01
CA PRO A 396 11.97 3.43 -16.49
C PRO A 396 12.48 3.83 -15.09
N TYR A 397 11.57 3.97 -14.12
CA TYR A 397 11.86 4.57 -12.81
C TYR A 397 11.41 3.69 -11.63
N PHE A 398 11.38 2.37 -11.80
CA PHE A 398 10.90 1.43 -10.79
C PHE A 398 11.92 0.30 -10.66
N GLU A 399 12.74 0.33 -9.61
CA GLU A 399 13.77 -0.66 -9.34
C GLU A 399 13.20 -2.06 -9.21
N GLU A 400 12.00 -2.22 -8.64
CA GLU A 400 11.35 -3.50 -8.46
C GLU A 400 11.04 -4.12 -9.82
N SER A 401 10.54 -3.31 -10.77
CA SER A 401 10.26 -3.81 -12.13
C SER A 401 11.54 -4.20 -12.87
N PHE A 402 12.64 -3.47 -12.70
CA PHE A 402 13.95 -3.88 -13.23
C PHE A 402 14.46 -5.17 -12.58
N TYR A 403 14.34 -5.28 -11.26
CA TYR A 403 14.75 -6.44 -10.49
C TYR A 403 14.01 -7.70 -10.93
N TYR A 404 12.69 -7.66 -10.95
CA TYR A 404 11.86 -8.78 -11.38
C TYR A 404 12.08 -9.12 -12.85
N LEU A 405 12.21 -8.13 -13.75
CA LEU A 405 12.59 -8.40 -15.14
C LEU A 405 13.92 -9.15 -15.24
N GLY A 406 14.91 -8.75 -14.43
CA GLY A 406 16.19 -9.43 -14.34
C GLY A 406 16.06 -10.89 -13.88
N LEU A 407 15.25 -11.14 -12.85
CA LEU A 407 14.97 -12.49 -12.36
C LEU A 407 14.28 -13.37 -13.42
N ALA A 408 13.25 -12.86 -14.12
CA ALA A 408 12.59 -13.60 -15.20
C ALA A 408 13.58 -13.98 -16.30
N GLN A 409 14.38 -13.01 -16.75
CA GLN A 409 15.33 -13.23 -17.83
C GLN A 409 16.41 -14.25 -17.46
N ALA A 410 16.87 -14.24 -16.20
CA ALA A 410 17.77 -15.27 -15.70
C ALA A 410 17.12 -16.67 -15.76
N ALA A 411 15.88 -16.79 -15.30
CA ALA A 411 15.13 -18.04 -15.32
C ALA A 411 14.81 -18.54 -16.74
N LEU A 412 14.66 -17.62 -17.70
CA LEU A 412 14.48 -17.89 -19.13
C LEU A 412 15.80 -18.19 -19.87
N GLY A 413 16.94 -18.20 -19.18
CA GLY A 413 18.25 -18.51 -19.79
C GLY A 413 18.90 -17.35 -20.55
N ASP A 414 18.52 -16.10 -20.26
CA ASP A 414 19.15 -14.88 -20.75
C ASP A 414 19.90 -14.12 -19.62
N PRO A 415 21.07 -14.64 -19.17
CA PRO A 415 21.84 -14.02 -18.10
C PRO A 415 22.42 -12.65 -18.49
N ALA A 416 22.52 -12.35 -19.79
CA ALA A 416 23.05 -11.07 -20.27
C ALA A 416 22.03 -9.95 -20.04
N SER A 417 20.77 -10.15 -20.44
CA SER A 417 19.70 -9.20 -20.16
C SER A 417 19.40 -9.13 -18.66
N ALA A 418 19.45 -10.27 -17.96
CA ALA A 418 19.26 -10.32 -16.51
C ALA A 418 20.24 -9.42 -15.76
N ARG A 419 21.54 -9.55 -16.06
CA ARG A 419 22.59 -8.67 -15.51
C ARG A 419 22.27 -7.21 -15.74
N LYS A 420 21.96 -6.85 -16.99
CA LYS A 420 21.70 -5.45 -17.37
C LYS A 420 20.56 -4.85 -16.55
N ASN A 421 19.48 -5.59 -16.32
CA ASN A 421 18.33 -5.11 -15.57
C ASN A 421 18.59 -5.07 -14.06
N LEU A 422 19.31 -6.04 -13.50
CA LEU A 422 19.75 -6.00 -12.10
C LEU A 422 20.70 -4.82 -11.84
N GLU A 423 21.65 -4.56 -12.74
CA GLU A 423 22.52 -3.39 -12.68
C GLU A 423 21.73 -2.07 -12.80
N ALA A 424 20.66 -2.04 -13.60
CA ALA A 424 19.77 -0.89 -13.70
C ALA A 424 18.99 -0.64 -12.39
N ALA A 425 18.48 -1.68 -11.74
CA ALA A 425 17.82 -1.57 -10.43
C ALA A 425 18.78 -0.98 -9.37
N ILE A 426 20.01 -1.49 -9.30
CA ILE A 426 21.05 -0.98 -8.36
C ILE A 426 21.44 0.47 -8.67
N ALA A 427 21.58 0.81 -9.96
CA ALA A 427 21.90 2.17 -10.37
C ALA A 427 20.76 3.15 -10.04
N PHE A 428 19.51 2.68 -10.08
CA PHE A 428 18.34 3.47 -9.73
C PHE A 428 18.24 3.68 -8.23
N ASN A 429 18.32 2.61 -7.44
CA ASN A 429 18.32 2.64 -5.99
C ASN A 429 19.49 1.80 -5.43
N PRO A 430 20.61 2.44 -5.04
CA PRO A 430 21.76 1.73 -4.47
C PRO A 430 21.49 1.05 -3.12
N HIS A 431 20.37 1.38 -2.46
CA HIS A 431 19.94 0.76 -1.21
C HIS A 431 18.98 -0.42 -1.43
N PHE A 432 18.59 -0.68 -2.68
CA PHE A 432 17.77 -1.85 -3.03
C PHE A 432 18.62 -3.12 -3.06
N THR A 433 18.89 -3.66 -1.86
CA THR A 433 19.76 -4.84 -1.67
C THR A 433 19.34 -6.09 -2.44
N PRO A 434 18.03 -6.39 -2.68
CA PRO A 434 17.64 -7.60 -3.40
C PRO A 434 18.27 -7.70 -4.80
N ALA A 435 18.43 -6.57 -5.51
CA ALA A 435 19.06 -6.57 -6.82
C ALA A 435 20.55 -6.88 -6.77
N SER A 436 21.27 -6.38 -5.77
CA SER A 436 22.70 -6.69 -5.57
C SER A 436 22.92 -8.16 -5.20
N GLU A 437 22.05 -8.71 -4.36
CA GLU A 437 22.08 -10.13 -3.98
C GLU A 437 21.79 -11.05 -5.17
N ALA A 438 20.73 -10.76 -5.94
CA ALA A 438 20.41 -11.50 -7.15
C ALA A 438 21.53 -11.45 -8.20
N LEU A 439 22.17 -10.28 -8.37
CA LEU A 439 23.30 -10.13 -9.28
C LEU A 439 24.50 -10.97 -8.83
N SER A 440 24.78 -11.01 -7.52
CA SER A 440 25.85 -11.84 -6.96
C SER A 440 25.58 -13.34 -7.16
N ASN A 441 24.34 -13.77 -6.93
CA ASN A 441 23.92 -15.17 -7.08
C ASN A 441 24.00 -15.62 -8.55
N LEU A 442 23.60 -14.78 -9.50
CA LEU A 442 23.60 -15.09 -10.94
C LEU A 442 25.00 -15.41 -11.50
N PHE A 443 26.07 -14.90 -10.86
CA PHE A 443 27.45 -15.05 -11.31
C PHE A 443 28.37 -15.70 -10.29
N SER A 444 27.79 -16.29 -9.24
CA SER A 444 28.56 -17.10 -8.30
C SER A 444 29.03 -18.37 -9.01
N PRO A 445 30.29 -18.83 -8.81
CA PRO A 445 30.88 -19.95 -9.54
C PRO A 445 30.22 -21.33 -9.31
N ASN A 446 29.13 -21.39 -8.55
CA ASN A 446 28.32 -22.58 -8.30
C ASN A 446 26.91 -22.52 -8.93
N GLY A 447 26.61 -21.49 -9.74
CA GLY A 447 25.35 -21.28 -10.44
C GLY A 447 25.45 -21.53 -11.93
#